data_AF-A0A317SQY2-F1
#
_entry.id   AF-A0A317SQY2-F1
#
_cell.length_a   1.000
_cell.length_b   1.000
_cell.length_c   1.000
_cell.angle_alpha   90.00
_cell.angle_beta   90.00
_cell.angle_gamma   90.00
#
_symmetry.space_group_name_H-M   'P 1'
#
loop_
_entity.id
_entity.type
_entity.pdbx_description
1 polymer ?
#
loop_
_entity_poly.entity_id
_entity_poly.type
_entity_poly.pdbx_seq_one_letter_code
_entity_poly.pdbx_strand_id
1 'polypeptide(L)'
;MTKGAPIPQELHIAILTLHSIVHMQWVEISTHLKVHPENACQMIQRSKDRVGNEFFALLNDVSHDEPAHPPDPPQKYPEWSKESERLKEAAFNPENFGKNPVQLTHLAHLDVSPLTAYWYIHQHHNFAPYKPCCKPKLSQNNILSHIQFTDWALIQPQEHFVFTDETWIEIGSLRGRPNVWRPIGSDLYDFVIATDSGPEFTLMLSSHFAHEYRGEPYIWVKETSKEQEEHAQELEEENLRKQEHQEEMYANACTPGTEEYKILEAINTNIRSYNENRLPNEPRRMPQRPEWVFKEERGERSKGGGID
;
A
#
# COMPACT_ATOMS: atom_id res chain seq x y z
N MET A 1 -12.47 -48.36 -19.60
CA MET A 1 -11.57 -47.21 -19.44
C MET A 1 -12.00 -46.13 -20.42
N THR A 2 -12.26 -44.91 -19.93
CA THR A 2 -12.55 -43.74 -20.77
C THR A 2 -11.32 -43.40 -21.62
N LYS A 3 -11.52 -43.02 -22.89
CA LYS A 3 -10.43 -42.59 -23.78
C LYS A 3 -9.69 -41.42 -23.10
N GLY A 4 -8.43 -41.63 -22.71
CA GLY A 4 -7.55 -40.57 -22.20
C GLY A 4 -7.21 -40.59 -20.71
N ALA A 5 -7.74 -41.54 -19.91
CA ALA A 5 -7.28 -41.68 -18.53
C ALA A 5 -5.88 -42.34 -18.48
N PRO A 6 -4.90 -41.79 -17.73
CA PRO A 6 -3.60 -42.42 -17.56
C PRO A 6 -3.78 -43.78 -16.88
N ILE A 7 -3.02 -44.76 -17.36
CA ILE A 7 -3.06 -46.12 -16.79
C ILE A 7 -2.34 -46.10 -15.44
N PRO A 8 -2.93 -46.65 -14.36
CA PRO A 8 -2.28 -46.69 -13.06
C PRO A 8 -0.91 -47.35 -13.12
N GLN A 9 0.03 -46.84 -12.33
CA GLN A 9 1.41 -47.31 -12.27
C GLN A 9 1.50 -48.80 -11.94
N GLU A 10 0.63 -49.28 -11.04
CA GLU A 10 0.54 -50.68 -10.64
C GLU A 10 0.17 -51.59 -11.82
N LEU A 11 -0.67 -51.09 -12.73
CA LEU A 11 -1.07 -51.82 -13.93
C LEU A 11 0.08 -51.86 -14.95
N HIS A 12 0.86 -50.79 -15.07
CA HIS A 12 2.10 -50.78 -15.85
C HIS A 12 3.10 -51.83 -15.34
N ILE A 13 3.35 -51.86 -14.04
CA ILE A 13 4.25 -52.82 -13.40
C ILE A 13 3.75 -54.25 -13.65
N ALA A 14 2.46 -54.51 -13.45
CA ALA A 14 1.87 -55.83 -13.67
C ALA A 14 2.02 -56.29 -15.12
N ILE A 15 1.75 -55.42 -16.10
CA ILE A 15 1.94 -55.72 -17.54
C ILE A 15 3.42 -56.06 -17.83
N LEU A 16 4.36 -55.26 -17.29
CA LEU A 16 5.79 -55.47 -17.47
C LEU A 16 6.29 -56.78 -16.86
N THR A 17 5.86 -57.10 -15.64
CA THR A 17 6.22 -58.35 -14.95
C THR A 17 5.67 -59.57 -15.68
N LEU A 18 4.39 -59.57 -16.07
CA LEU A 18 3.79 -60.71 -16.76
C LEU A 18 4.42 -60.96 -18.13
N HIS A 19 4.75 -59.90 -18.87
CA HIS A 19 5.38 -60.04 -20.17
C HIS A 19 6.86 -60.44 -20.08
N SER A 20 7.64 -59.76 -19.23
CA SER A 20 9.11 -59.89 -19.23
C SER A 20 9.64 -61.04 -18.38
N ILE A 21 8.94 -61.40 -17.28
CA ILE A 21 9.36 -62.47 -16.36
C ILE A 21 8.56 -63.75 -16.60
N VAL A 22 7.24 -63.64 -16.75
CA VAL A 22 6.36 -64.80 -16.90
C VAL A 22 6.20 -65.23 -18.37
N HIS A 23 6.70 -64.41 -19.31
CA HIS A 23 6.65 -64.64 -20.76
C HIS A 23 5.23 -64.86 -21.30
N MET A 24 4.22 -64.24 -20.67
CA MET A 24 2.84 -64.28 -21.15
C MET A 24 2.67 -63.52 -22.47
N GLN A 25 1.79 -64.04 -23.31
CA GLN A 25 1.40 -63.38 -24.56
C GLN A 25 0.49 -62.19 -24.28
N TRP A 26 0.50 -61.19 -25.15
CA TRP A 26 -0.30 -59.96 -24.97
C TRP A 26 -1.81 -60.21 -24.84
N VAL A 27 -2.33 -61.25 -25.50
CA VAL A 27 -3.74 -61.65 -25.43
C VAL A 27 -4.08 -62.23 -24.04
N GLU A 28 -3.15 -62.96 -23.42
CA GLU A 28 -3.30 -63.51 -22.08
C GLU A 28 -3.25 -62.39 -21.04
N ILE A 29 -2.26 -61.49 -21.16
CA ILE A 29 -2.13 -60.30 -20.31
C ILE A 29 -3.38 -59.43 -20.41
N SER A 30 -3.90 -59.24 -21.62
CA SER A 30 -5.15 -58.50 -21.88
C SER A 30 -6.34 -59.11 -21.13
N THR A 31 -6.45 -60.44 -21.15
CA THR A 31 -7.52 -61.18 -20.48
C THR A 31 -7.41 -61.07 -18.95
N HIS A 32 -6.19 -61.18 -18.41
CA HIS A 32 -5.94 -61.12 -16.97
C HIS A 32 -6.09 -59.72 -16.38
N LEU A 33 -5.59 -58.70 -17.07
CA LEU A 33 -5.53 -57.32 -16.57
C LEU A 33 -6.64 -56.41 -17.12
N LYS A 34 -7.48 -56.92 -18.04
CA LYS A 34 -8.56 -56.19 -18.71
C LYS A 34 -8.06 -54.92 -19.44
N VAL A 35 -6.86 -54.99 -20.02
CA VAL A 35 -6.25 -53.92 -20.83
C VAL A 35 -6.21 -54.34 -22.29
N HIS A 36 -6.40 -53.42 -23.24
CA HIS A 36 -6.30 -53.74 -24.67
C HIS A 36 -4.86 -54.20 -25.02
N PRO A 37 -4.65 -55.28 -25.79
CA PRO A 37 -3.33 -55.85 -26.03
C PRO A 37 -2.37 -54.87 -26.72
N GLU A 38 -2.88 -54.05 -27.65
CA GLU A 38 -2.07 -53.04 -28.32
C GLU A 38 -1.60 -51.93 -27.37
N ASN A 39 -2.42 -51.54 -26.40
CA ASN A 39 -2.02 -50.52 -25.42
C ASN A 39 -0.90 -51.06 -24.52
N ALA A 40 -1.08 -52.28 -24.00
CA ALA A 40 -0.06 -52.96 -23.19
C ALA A 40 1.28 -53.11 -23.94
N CYS A 41 1.22 -53.47 -25.22
CA CYS A 41 2.38 -53.58 -26.10
C CYS A 41 3.05 -52.21 -26.33
N GLN A 42 2.28 -51.19 -26.73
CA GLN A 42 2.80 -49.84 -26.96
C GLN A 42 3.43 -49.21 -25.72
N MET A 43 2.86 -49.47 -24.55
CA MET A 43 3.40 -49.02 -23.25
C MET A 43 4.80 -49.56 -23.02
N ILE A 44 4.98 -50.88 -23.08
CA ILE A 44 6.30 -51.50 -22.90
C ILE A 44 7.26 -51.08 -24.01
N GLN A 45 6.78 -50.95 -25.26
CA GLN A 45 7.63 -50.52 -26.36
C GLN A 45 8.15 -49.09 -26.13
N ARG A 46 7.31 -48.16 -25.66
CA ARG A 46 7.73 -46.80 -25.33
C ARG A 46 8.79 -46.78 -24.23
N SER A 47 8.63 -47.58 -23.18
CA SER A 47 9.66 -47.69 -22.13
C SER A 47 10.95 -48.30 -22.70
N LYS A 48 10.86 -49.33 -23.55
CA LYS A 48 12.03 -49.92 -24.22
C LYS A 48 12.77 -48.91 -25.10
N ASP A 49 12.04 -48.04 -25.80
CA ASP A 49 12.64 -47.01 -26.64
C ASP A 49 13.37 -45.94 -25.81
N ARG A 50 12.98 -45.72 -24.54
CA ARG A 50 13.62 -44.76 -23.62
C ARG A 50 14.82 -45.34 -22.87
N VAL A 51 14.67 -46.52 -22.28
CA VAL A 51 15.64 -47.09 -21.32
C VAL A 51 16.25 -48.43 -21.76
N GLY A 52 15.88 -48.94 -22.94
CA GLY A 52 16.35 -50.23 -23.44
C GLY A 52 15.59 -51.43 -22.87
N ASN A 53 16.15 -52.64 -23.03
CA ASN A 53 15.46 -53.90 -22.72
C ASN A 53 15.74 -54.46 -21.32
N GLU A 54 16.46 -53.74 -20.45
CA GLU A 54 16.77 -54.22 -19.11
C GLU A 54 15.55 -54.10 -18.18
N PHE A 55 15.17 -55.20 -17.51
CA PHE A 55 13.94 -55.26 -16.70
C PHE A 55 13.88 -54.20 -15.58
N PHE A 56 14.96 -54.02 -14.82
CA PHE A 56 14.98 -53.02 -13.74
C PHE A 56 15.00 -51.59 -14.27
N ALA A 57 15.60 -51.36 -15.44
CA ALA A 57 15.54 -50.05 -16.10
C ALA A 57 14.10 -49.74 -16.54
N LEU A 58 13.42 -50.70 -17.15
CA LEU A 58 12.00 -50.60 -17.53
C LEU A 58 11.09 -50.36 -16.32
N LEU A 59 11.36 -51.04 -15.19
CA LEU A 59 10.57 -50.87 -13.96
C LEU A 59 10.74 -49.45 -13.37
N ASN A 60 11.94 -48.88 -13.47
CA ASN A 60 12.21 -47.52 -12.99
C ASN A 60 11.57 -46.44 -13.90
N ASP A 61 11.51 -46.65 -15.22
CA ASP A 61 10.88 -45.73 -16.19
C ASP A 61 9.36 -45.56 -15.96
N VAL A 62 8.69 -46.61 -15.48
CA VAL A 62 7.25 -46.61 -15.17
C VAL A 62 6.85 -45.53 -14.15
N SER A 63 7.79 -45.00 -13.37
CA SER A 63 7.56 -43.93 -12.38
C SER A 63 7.57 -42.51 -12.96
N HIS A 64 7.92 -42.34 -14.24
CA HIS A 64 8.20 -41.04 -14.88
C HIS A 64 7.29 -40.70 -16.05
N ASP A 65 6.18 -41.44 -16.26
CA ASP A 65 5.16 -41.04 -17.22
C ASP A 65 4.36 -39.85 -16.69
N GLU A 66 4.97 -38.67 -16.69
CA GLU A 66 4.17 -37.44 -16.77
C GLU A 66 3.37 -37.53 -18.07
N PRO A 67 2.04 -37.35 -18.02
CA PRO A 67 1.24 -37.31 -19.23
C PRO A 67 1.85 -36.25 -20.14
N ALA A 68 2.25 -36.66 -21.35
CA ALA A 68 2.67 -35.74 -22.39
C ALA A 68 1.50 -34.82 -22.69
N HIS A 69 1.44 -33.69 -22.00
CA HIS A 69 0.47 -32.66 -22.28
C HIS A 69 0.77 -32.18 -23.70
N PRO A 70 -0.26 -32.08 -24.57
CA PRO A 70 -0.05 -31.38 -25.83
C PRO A 70 0.52 -29.99 -25.51
N PRO A 71 1.46 -29.48 -26.34
CA PRO A 71 2.01 -28.17 -26.12
C PRO A 71 0.86 -27.17 -26.00
N ASP A 72 0.93 -26.30 -24.99
CA ASP A 72 -0.10 -25.29 -24.79
C ASP A 72 -0.29 -24.50 -26.09
N PRO A 73 -1.53 -24.11 -26.40
CA PRO A 73 -1.79 -23.28 -27.57
C PRO A 73 -0.95 -22.01 -27.48
N PRO A 74 -0.32 -21.56 -28.58
CA PRO A 74 0.51 -20.38 -28.58
C PRO A 74 -0.29 -19.17 -28.10
N GLN A 75 0.28 -18.45 -27.15
CA GLN A 75 -0.34 -17.27 -26.58
C GLN A 75 -0.52 -16.19 -27.66
N LYS A 76 -1.71 -15.59 -27.73
CA LYS A 76 -2.07 -14.58 -28.75
C LYS A 76 -1.11 -13.38 -28.74
N TYR A 77 -0.67 -12.97 -27.54
CA TYR A 77 0.29 -11.89 -27.33
C TYR A 77 1.35 -12.37 -26.33
N PRO A 78 2.53 -12.79 -26.81
CA PRO A 78 3.59 -13.28 -25.93
C PRO A 78 4.18 -12.15 -25.09
N GLU A 79 4.85 -12.53 -24.01
CA GLU A 79 5.66 -11.62 -23.18
C GLU A 79 6.63 -10.84 -24.08
N TRP A 80 6.79 -9.53 -23.81
CA TRP A 80 7.63 -8.62 -24.60
C TRP A 80 7.20 -8.40 -26.06
N SER A 81 6.02 -8.89 -26.47
CA SER A 81 5.44 -8.48 -27.74
C SER A 81 5.15 -6.97 -27.76
N LYS A 82 5.12 -6.40 -28.96
CA LYS A 82 4.79 -4.97 -29.15
C LYS A 82 3.41 -4.64 -28.56
N GLU A 83 2.49 -5.58 -28.65
CA GLU A 83 1.15 -5.51 -28.10
C GLU A 83 1.15 -5.53 -26.56
N SER A 84 1.95 -6.42 -25.96
CA SER A 84 2.12 -6.46 -24.50
C SER A 84 2.74 -5.15 -23.99
N GLU A 85 3.79 -4.63 -24.64
CA GLU A 85 4.42 -3.37 -24.26
C GLU A 85 3.46 -2.17 -24.38
N ARG A 86 2.58 -2.12 -25.39
CA ARG A 86 1.52 -1.08 -25.46
C ARG A 86 0.58 -1.14 -24.27
N LEU A 87 0.23 -2.33 -23.80
CA LEU A 87 -0.63 -2.48 -22.62
C LEU A 87 0.07 -1.99 -21.36
N LYS A 88 1.37 -2.25 -21.23
CA LYS A 88 2.22 -1.70 -20.16
C LYS A 88 2.33 -0.18 -20.22
N GLU A 89 2.60 0.38 -21.40
CA GLU A 89 2.62 1.84 -21.61
C GLU A 89 1.28 2.48 -21.25
N ALA A 90 0.17 1.86 -21.67
CA ALA A 90 -1.17 2.33 -21.32
C ALA A 90 -1.41 2.29 -19.80
N ALA A 91 -0.98 1.22 -19.12
CA ALA A 91 -1.13 1.07 -17.67
C ALA A 91 -0.25 2.03 -16.86
N PHE A 92 0.95 2.35 -17.37
CA PHE A 92 1.93 3.22 -16.69
C PHE A 92 1.69 4.71 -16.94
N ASN A 93 0.92 5.08 -17.97
CA ASN A 93 0.60 6.48 -18.25
C ASN A 93 -0.26 7.10 -17.13
N PRO A 94 0.17 8.21 -16.49
CA PRO A 94 -0.59 8.91 -15.46
C PRO A 94 -2.01 9.30 -15.86
N GLU A 95 -2.24 9.65 -17.13
CA GLU A 95 -3.57 9.99 -17.65
C GLU A 95 -4.55 8.81 -17.66
N ASN A 96 -4.03 7.59 -17.52
CA ASN A 96 -4.78 6.35 -17.48
C ASN A 96 -4.89 5.77 -16.08
N PHE A 97 -4.34 6.44 -15.07
CA PHE A 97 -4.48 6.01 -13.69
C PHE A 97 -5.96 5.94 -13.30
N GLY A 98 -6.35 4.81 -12.68
CA GLY A 98 -7.75 4.53 -12.38
C GLY A 98 -8.54 3.79 -13.44
N LYS A 99 -7.97 3.59 -14.65
CA LYS A 99 -8.61 2.79 -15.68
C LYS A 99 -8.55 1.30 -15.34
N ASN A 100 -9.68 0.62 -15.52
CA ASN A 100 -9.77 -0.82 -15.34
C ASN A 100 -9.14 -1.57 -16.53
N PRO A 101 -8.90 -2.90 -16.43
CA PRO A 101 -8.29 -3.67 -17.51
C PRO A 101 -8.98 -3.54 -18.87
N VAL A 102 -10.32 -3.41 -18.91
CA VAL A 102 -11.09 -3.25 -20.17
C VAL A 102 -10.74 -1.93 -20.85
N GLN A 103 -10.65 -0.85 -20.08
CA GLN A 103 -10.32 0.47 -20.59
C GLN A 103 -8.87 0.49 -21.09
N LEU A 104 -7.95 -0.17 -20.37
CA LEU A 104 -6.55 -0.28 -20.78
C LEU A 104 -6.38 -1.08 -22.07
N THR A 105 -7.12 -2.18 -22.26
CA THR A 105 -7.06 -2.94 -23.51
C THR A 105 -7.59 -2.15 -24.69
N HIS A 106 -8.66 -1.37 -24.49
CA HIS A 106 -9.18 -0.49 -25.52
C HIS A 106 -8.15 0.57 -25.93
N LEU A 107 -7.46 1.17 -24.96
CA LEU A 107 -6.38 2.14 -25.20
C LEU A 107 -5.16 1.51 -25.89
N ALA A 108 -4.83 0.27 -25.54
CA ALA A 108 -3.75 -0.49 -26.16
C ALA A 108 -4.15 -1.09 -27.52
N HIS A 109 -5.39 -0.90 -27.96
CA HIS A 109 -5.97 -1.50 -29.17
C HIS A 109 -5.87 -3.04 -29.20
N LEU A 110 -6.11 -3.67 -28.04
CA LEU A 110 -6.08 -5.12 -27.87
C LEU A 110 -7.48 -5.70 -27.75
N ASP A 111 -7.71 -6.78 -28.50
CA ASP A 111 -8.92 -7.59 -28.39
C ASP A 111 -8.63 -8.82 -27.50
N VAL A 112 -8.75 -8.60 -26.19
CA VAL A 112 -8.55 -9.62 -25.16
C VAL A 112 -9.58 -9.46 -24.04
N SER A 113 -9.83 -10.56 -23.34
CA SER A 113 -10.70 -10.53 -22.17
C SER A 113 -10.07 -9.72 -21.02
N PRO A 114 -10.86 -9.15 -20.11
CA PRO A 114 -10.34 -8.38 -18.97
C PRO A 114 -9.43 -9.21 -18.06
N LEU A 115 -9.75 -10.50 -17.90
CA LEU A 115 -8.93 -11.42 -17.10
C LEU A 115 -7.57 -11.68 -17.77
N THR A 116 -7.56 -11.84 -19.09
CA THR A 116 -6.32 -11.97 -19.87
C THR A 116 -5.47 -10.70 -19.78
N ALA A 117 -6.10 -9.52 -19.86
CA ALA A 117 -5.42 -8.24 -19.71
C ALA A 117 -4.82 -8.05 -18.32
N TYR A 118 -5.58 -8.38 -17.26
CA TYR A 118 -5.08 -8.42 -15.89
C TYR A 118 -3.85 -9.33 -15.82
N TRP A 119 -3.96 -10.54 -16.36
CA TRP A 119 -2.90 -11.53 -16.33
C TRP A 119 -1.65 -11.03 -17.09
N TYR A 120 -1.80 -10.37 -18.25
CA TYR A 120 -0.66 -9.76 -18.95
C TYR A 120 -0.01 -8.64 -18.14
N ILE A 121 -0.79 -7.69 -17.62
CA ILE A 121 -0.26 -6.59 -16.82
C ILE A 121 0.50 -7.14 -15.59
N HIS A 122 -0.06 -8.15 -14.94
CA HIS A 122 0.53 -8.74 -13.75
C HIS A 122 1.73 -9.66 -14.04
N GLN A 123 1.58 -10.64 -14.92
CA GLN A 123 2.58 -11.69 -15.13
C GLN A 123 3.67 -11.28 -16.11
N HIS A 124 3.34 -10.58 -17.21
CA HIS A 124 4.35 -10.17 -18.19
C HIS A 124 5.14 -8.96 -17.75
N HIS A 125 4.50 -8.04 -17.02
CA HIS A 125 5.08 -6.74 -16.73
C HIS A 125 5.34 -6.50 -15.25
N ASN A 126 4.91 -7.41 -14.38
CA ASN A 126 5.08 -7.31 -12.93
C ASN A 126 4.38 -6.07 -12.36
N PHE A 127 3.17 -5.76 -12.83
CA PHE A 127 2.34 -4.66 -12.31
C PHE A 127 1.21 -5.20 -11.43
N ALA A 128 0.93 -4.51 -10.33
CA ALA A 128 -0.20 -4.82 -9.47
C ALA A 128 -1.13 -3.61 -9.34
N PRO A 129 -2.45 -3.83 -9.20
CA PRO A 129 -3.36 -2.76 -8.83
C PRO A 129 -3.04 -2.32 -7.39
N TYR A 130 -2.92 -1.02 -7.20
CA TYR A 130 -2.62 -0.40 -5.92
C TYR A 130 -3.57 0.77 -5.69
N LYS A 131 -4.06 0.92 -4.45
CA LYS A 131 -4.86 2.08 -4.06
C LYS A 131 -3.92 3.12 -3.43
N PRO A 132 -3.71 4.30 -4.07
CA PRO A 132 -2.76 5.29 -3.58
C PRO A 132 -3.04 5.73 -2.14
N CYS A 133 -2.05 5.52 -1.26
CA CYS A 133 -2.08 6.03 0.11
C CYS A 133 -1.77 7.53 0.11
N CYS A 134 -2.52 8.31 0.88
CA CYS A 134 -2.28 9.75 1.02
C CYS A 134 -1.50 10.14 2.27
N LYS A 135 -1.11 9.17 3.12
CA LYS A 135 -0.40 9.50 4.35
C LYS A 135 0.99 9.97 3.97
N PRO A 136 1.41 11.20 4.33
CA PRO A 136 2.73 11.71 3.98
C PRO A 136 3.83 10.83 4.61
N LYS A 137 4.98 10.75 3.94
CA LYS A 137 6.15 10.07 4.48
C LYS A 137 6.57 10.76 5.78
N LEU A 138 6.61 10.01 6.88
CA LEU A 138 7.05 10.54 8.15
C LEU A 138 8.57 10.81 8.13
N SER A 139 8.97 11.95 8.69
CA SER A 139 10.38 12.23 8.98
C SER A 139 10.87 11.33 10.13
N GLN A 140 12.19 11.17 10.26
CA GLN A 140 12.76 10.42 11.38
C GLN A 140 12.32 10.97 12.75
N ASN A 141 12.21 12.30 12.86
CA ASN A 141 11.74 12.94 14.10
C ASN A 141 10.28 12.61 14.37
N ASN A 142 9.41 12.66 13.37
CA ASN A 142 7.99 12.31 13.54
C ASN A 142 7.84 10.84 13.95
N ILE A 143 8.65 9.95 13.39
CA ILE A 143 8.67 8.53 13.78
C ILE A 143 9.05 8.39 15.26
N LEU A 144 10.11 9.07 15.72
CA LEU A 144 10.52 9.03 17.13
C LEU A 144 9.46 9.62 18.07
N SER A 145 8.85 10.74 17.71
CA SER A 145 7.74 11.33 18.48
C SER A 145 6.53 10.40 18.55
N HIS A 146 6.19 9.72 17.46
CA HIS A 146 5.11 8.72 17.46
C HIS A 146 5.42 7.54 18.39
N ILE A 147 6.67 7.05 18.39
CA ILE A 147 7.09 5.97 19.30
C ILE A 147 6.97 6.44 20.76
N GLN A 148 7.52 7.60 21.10
CA GLN A 148 7.44 8.16 22.45
C GLN A 148 5.99 8.35 22.93
N PHE A 149 5.13 8.90 22.06
CA PHE A 149 3.71 9.05 22.36
C PHE A 149 3.04 7.68 22.58
N THR A 150 3.37 6.68 21.76
CA THR A 150 2.81 5.33 21.87
C THR A 150 3.24 4.67 23.18
N ASP A 151 4.53 4.75 23.53
CA ASP A 151 5.06 4.19 24.79
C ASP A 151 4.37 4.83 26.01
N TRP A 152 4.17 6.15 25.99
CA TRP A 152 3.40 6.85 27.02
C TRP A 152 1.92 6.44 27.02
N ALA A 153 1.29 6.30 25.86
CA ALA A 153 -0.13 5.97 25.77
C ALA A 153 -0.43 4.54 26.26
N LEU A 154 0.48 3.60 26.02
CA LEU A 154 0.35 2.19 26.44
C LEU A 154 0.32 2.00 27.96
N ILE A 155 0.85 2.95 28.74
CA ILE A 155 0.82 2.91 30.21
C ILE A 155 -0.41 3.62 30.81
N GLN A 156 -1.22 4.29 29.99
CA GLN A 156 -2.44 4.96 30.44
C GLN A 156 -3.65 4.03 30.35
N PRO A 157 -4.59 4.09 31.31
CA PRO A 157 -5.91 3.48 31.19
C PRO A 157 -6.66 4.00 29.94
N GLN A 158 -7.44 3.13 29.29
CA GLN A 158 -8.17 3.50 28.07
C GLN A 158 -9.22 4.60 28.34
N GLU A 159 -9.78 4.62 29.55
CA GLU A 159 -10.79 5.55 30.02
C GLU A 159 -10.28 6.99 30.11
N HIS A 160 -8.96 7.19 30.10
CA HIS A 160 -8.35 8.52 30.11
C HIS A 160 -8.30 9.18 28.72
N PHE A 161 -8.62 8.44 27.65
CA PHE A 161 -8.57 8.96 26.30
C PHE A 161 -9.95 9.36 25.80
N VAL A 162 -10.03 10.61 25.36
CA VAL A 162 -11.09 11.09 24.47
C VAL A 162 -10.44 11.31 23.11
N PHE A 163 -10.93 10.58 22.11
CA PHE A 163 -10.50 10.73 20.73
C PHE A 163 -11.45 11.69 20.04
N THR A 164 -10.90 12.71 19.41
CA THR A 164 -11.64 13.66 18.57
C THR A 164 -11.07 13.57 17.16
N ASP A 165 -11.94 13.73 16.16
CA ASP A 165 -11.50 13.86 14.77
C ASP A 165 -12.49 14.74 14.00
N GLU A 166 -11.97 15.40 12.98
CA GLU A 166 -12.72 16.21 12.04
C GLU A 166 -12.57 15.62 10.65
N THR A 167 -13.69 15.35 9.99
CA THR A 167 -13.70 14.71 8.68
C THR A 167 -14.60 15.43 7.71
N TRP A 168 -14.12 15.63 6.49
CA TRP A 168 -14.94 16.12 5.40
C TRP A 168 -15.79 14.99 4.84
N ILE A 169 -17.10 15.20 4.83
CA ILE A 169 -18.07 14.39 4.10
C ILE A 169 -18.26 15.06 2.75
N GLU A 170 -17.78 14.39 1.72
CA GLU A 170 -17.91 14.80 0.34
C GLU A 170 -19.14 14.13 -0.29
N ILE A 171 -20.06 14.95 -0.81
CA ILE A 171 -21.23 14.51 -1.57
C ILE A 171 -20.98 14.82 -3.05
N GLY A 172 -21.31 13.86 -3.93
CA GLY A 172 -21.09 13.98 -5.37
C GLY A 172 -19.68 13.64 -5.83
N SER A 173 -18.72 13.38 -4.92
CA SER A 173 -17.40 12.89 -5.33
C SER A 173 -17.45 11.43 -5.81
N LEU A 174 -16.59 11.09 -6.77
CA LEU A 174 -16.44 9.72 -7.25
C LEU A 174 -16.09 8.80 -6.06
N ARG A 175 -16.89 7.74 -5.85
CA ARG A 175 -16.72 6.84 -4.71
C ARG A 175 -15.35 6.17 -4.70
N GLY A 176 -14.48 6.67 -3.84
CA GLY A 176 -13.19 6.07 -3.54
C GLY A 176 -12.15 6.30 -4.63
N ARG A 177 -10.90 6.24 -4.21
CA ARG A 177 -9.78 6.43 -5.13
C ARG A 177 -9.69 5.29 -6.13
N PRO A 178 -9.46 5.60 -7.41
CA PRO A 178 -9.23 4.57 -8.40
C PRO A 178 -7.98 3.75 -8.06
N ASN A 179 -7.96 2.49 -8.50
CA ASN A 179 -6.73 1.70 -8.45
C ASN A 179 -5.77 2.18 -9.54
N VAL A 180 -4.50 2.36 -9.18
CA VAL A 180 -3.40 2.63 -10.09
C VAL A 180 -2.66 1.34 -10.35
N TRP A 181 -2.32 1.08 -11.61
CA TRP A 181 -1.43 0.01 -11.99
C TRP A 181 0.00 0.48 -11.82
N ARG A 182 0.79 -0.21 -10.99
CA ARG A 182 2.18 0.15 -10.76
C ARG A 182 3.09 -1.06 -10.79
N PRO A 183 4.37 -0.89 -11.13
CA PRO A 183 5.37 -1.94 -10.98
C PRO A 183 5.45 -2.40 -9.52
N ILE A 184 5.49 -3.71 -9.30
CA ILE A 184 5.67 -4.30 -7.97
C ILE A 184 7.05 -3.87 -7.43
N GLY A 185 7.08 -3.39 -6.18
CA GLY A 185 8.30 -2.89 -5.53
C GLY A 185 8.61 -1.41 -5.76
N SER A 186 7.84 -0.70 -6.60
CA SER A 186 7.97 0.75 -6.76
C SER A 186 7.62 1.52 -5.47
N ASP A 187 8.06 2.77 -5.36
CA ASP A 187 7.64 3.66 -4.28
C ASP A 187 6.12 3.93 -4.41
N LEU A 188 5.42 3.96 -3.28
CA LEU A 188 3.98 4.23 -3.22
C LEU A 188 3.66 5.69 -3.54
N TYR A 189 4.61 6.60 -3.25
CA TYR A 189 4.43 8.05 -3.37
C TYR A 189 4.52 8.57 -4.81
N ASP A 190 5.13 7.81 -5.73
CA ASP A 190 5.28 8.21 -7.14
C ASP A 190 3.96 8.16 -7.92
N PHE A 191 2.92 7.52 -7.36
CA PHE A 191 1.65 7.20 -8.04
C PHE A 191 0.44 7.90 -7.40
N VAL A 192 0.66 9.07 -6.77
CA VAL A 192 -0.42 9.87 -6.19
C VAL A 192 -1.22 10.54 -7.32
N ILE A 193 -2.51 10.20 -7.41
CA ILE A 193 -3.45 10.86 -8.33
C ILE A 193 -4.06 12.08 -7.61
N ALA A 194 -3.90 13.27 -8.17
CA ALA A 194 -4.80 14.38 -7.87
C ALA A 194 -6.16 14.06 -8.51
N THR A 195 -7.23 14.08 -7.72
CA THR A 195 -8.58 13.87 -8.25
C THR A 195 -9.13 15.22 -8.68
N ASP A 196 -9.25 15.44 -9.99
CA ASP A 196 -9.73 16.72 -10.55
C ASP A 196 -11.24 16.92 -10.37
N SER A 197 -11.98 15.87 -10.01
CA SER A 197 -13.40 15.97 -9.66
C SER A 197 -13.52 16.42 -8.21
N GLY A 198 -13.63 17.74 -8.01
CA GLY A 198 -14.05 18.30 -6.73
C GLY A 198 -15.43 17.75 -6.34
N PRO A 199 -15.71 17.62 -5.04
CA PRO A 199 -17.03 17.28 -4.55
C PRO A 199 -18.06 18.32 -4.99
N GLU A 200 -19.31 17.90 -5.24
CA GLU A 200 -20.41 18.82 -5.50
C GLU A 200 -20.76 19.63 -4.24
N PHE A 201 -20.57 19.01 -3.08
CA PHE A 201 -20.84 19.61 -1.80
C PHE A 201 -19.99 18.96 -0.71
N THR A 202 -19.53 19.74 0.27
CA THR A 202 -18.76 19.25 1.42
C THR A 202 -19.39 19.69 2.73
N LEU A 203 -19.35 18.79 3.73
CA LEU A 203 -19.70 19.08 5.12
C LEU A 203 -18.53 18.67 5.99
N MET A 204 -18.16 19.49 6.98
CA MET A 204 -17.19 19.07 7.98
C MET A 204 -17.93 18.51 9.19
N LEU A 205 -17.68 17.24 9.49
CA LEU A 205 -18.20 16.54 10.66
C LEU A 205 -17.11 16.49 11.71
N SER A 206 -17.36 17.06 12.88
CA SER A 206 -16.54 16.87 14.07
C SER A 206 -17.24 15.87 14.99
N SER A 207 -16.50 14.93 15.55
CA SER A 207 -17.04 14.00 16.54
C SER A 207 -16.00 13.59 17.55
N HIS A 208 -16.46 13.08 18.67
CA HIS A 208 -15.59 12.55 19.71
C HIS A 208 -16.15 11.25 20.28
N PHE A 209 -15.25 10.39 20.74
CA PHE A 209 -15.60 9.16 21.42
C PHE A 209 -14.57 8.85 22.52
N ALA A 210 -15.03 8.17 23.55
CA ALA A 210 -14.22 7.69 24.65
C ALA A 210 -14.57 6.22 24.91
N HIS A 211 -13.92 5.59 25.89
CA HIS A 211 -14.30 4.26 26.31
C HIS A 211 -15.78 4.22 26.70
N GLU A 212 -16.56 3.34 26.07
CA GLU A 212 -18.01 3.16 26.26
C GLU A 212 -18.91 4.38 25.98
N TYR A 213 -18.34 5.48 25.46
CA TYR A 213 -19.08 6.70 25.18
C TYR A 213 -18.87 7.16 23.74
N ARG A 214 -19.97 7.41 23.03
CA ARG A 214 -19.95 8.08 21.73
C ARG A 214 -20.57 9.45 21.90
N GLY A 215 -19.76 10.49 21.71
CA GLY A 215 -20.21 11.86 21.73
C GLY A 215 -21.15 12.18 20.57
N GLU A 216 -21.97 13.21 20.76
CA GLU A 216 -22.82 13.72 19.70
C GLU A 216 -21.95 14.29 18.56
N PRO A 217 -22.22 13.91 17.30
CA PRO A 217 -21.53 14.51 16.17
C PRO A 217 -21.99 15.94 15.96
N TYR A 218 -21.04 16.83 15.66
CA TYR A 218 -21.28 18.21 15.28
C TYR A 218 -21.02 18.38 13.78
N ILE A 219 -22.01 18.94 13.06
CA ILE A 219 -21.84 19.30 11.66
C ILE A 219 -21.52 20.79 11.62
N TRP A 220 -20.33 21.12 11.14
CA TRP A 220 -19.97 22.49 10.87
C TRP A 220 -20.77 23.01 9.67
N VAL A 221 -21.71 23.88 9.98
CA VAL A 221 -22.46 24.66 8.99
C VAL A 221 -21.72 25.99 8.79
N LYS A 222 -21.86 26.60 7.61
CA LYS A 222 -21.35 27.94 7.35
C LYS A 222 -21.88 28.90 8.41
N GLU A 223 -20.96 29.54 9.14
CA GLU A 223 -21.29 30.54 10.15
C GLU A 223 -22.20 31.61 9.56
N THR A 224 -23.23 31.97 10.30
CA THR A 224 -24.03 33.16 10.01
C THR A 224 -23.18 34.41 10.15
N SER A 225 -23.54 35.51 9.47
CA SER A 225 -22.80 36.78 9.61
C SER A 225 -22.68 37.26 11.06
N LYS A 226 -23.67 36.92 11.91
CA LYS A 226 -23.65 37.24 13.34
C LYS A 226 -22.60 36.42 14.09
N GLU A 227 -22.57 35.11 13.88
CA GLU A 227 -21.54 34.23 14.47
C GLU A 227 -20.14 34.62 13.98
N GLN A 228 -20.02 35.02 12.71
CA GLN A 228 -18.75 35.52 12.18
C GLN A 228 -18.25 36.77 12.91
N GLU A 229 -19.15 37.71 13.21
CA GLU A 229 -18.81 38.93 13.96
C GLU A 229 -18.47 38.62 15.42
N GLU A 230 -19.24 37.74 16.08
CA GLU A 230 -19.01 37.31 17.46
C GLU A 230 -17.65 36.62 17.60
N HIS A 231 -17.34 35.64 16.75
CA HIS A 231 -16.05 34.96 16.77
C HIS A 231 -14.87 35.87 16.40
N ALA A 232 -15.09 36.87 15.54
CA ALA A 232 -14.06 37.87 15.25
C ALA A 232 -13.74 38.71 16.50
N GLN A 233 -14.76 39.09 17.27
CA GLN A 233 -14.58 39.82 18.53
C GLN A 233 -13.89 38.94 19.58
N GLU A 234 -14.31 37.69 19.76
CA GLU A 234 -13.68 36.76 20.70
C GLU A 234 -12.19 36.55 20.36
N LEU A 235 -11.86 36.38 19.08
CA LEU A 235 -10.49 36.23 18.60
C LEU A 235 -9.65 37.49 18.86
N GLU A 236 -10.25 38.68 18.69
CA GLU A 236 -9.59 39.95 18.98
C GLU A 236 -9.30 40.10 20.48
N GLU A 237 -10.26 39.75 21.34
CA GLU A 237 -10.08 39.76 22.79
C GLU A 237 -9.02 38.76 23.26
N GLU A 238 -9.01 37.54 22.70
CA GLU A 238 -7.99 36.53 23.01
C GLU A 238 -6.59 37.01 22.58
N ASN A 239 -6.47 37.56 21.38
CA ASN A 239 -5.21 38.11 20.88
C ASN A 239 -4.72 39.30 21.71
N LEU A 240 -5.63 40.14 22.21
CA LEU A 240 -5.28 41.24 23.11
C LEU A 240 -4.74 40.71 24.44
N ARG A 241 -5.40 39.71 25.05
CA ARG A 241 -4.91 39.08 26.28
C ARG A 241 -3.55 38.44 26.12
N LYS A 242 -3.31 37.73 25.00
CA LYS A 242 -1.99 37.16 24.68
C LYS A 242 -0.94 38.26 24.52
N GLN A 243 -1.30 39.39 23.89
CA GLN A 243 -0.41 40.52 23.78
C GLN A 243 -0.04 41.11 25.14
N GLU A 244 -1.02 41.35 26.01
CA GLU A 244 -0.78 41.88 27.36
C GLU A 244 0.11 40.94 28.18
N HIS A 245 -0.17 39.63 28.14
CA HIS A 245 0.64 38.63 28.82
C HIS A 245 2.07 38.60 28.28
N GLN A 246 2.24 38.67 26.97
CA GLN A 246 3.53 38.72 26.32
C GLN A 246 4.33 39.99 26.69
N GLU A 247 3.68 41.15 26.78
CA GLU A 247 4.29 42.39 27.24
C GLU A 247 4.73 42.30 28.71
N GLU A 248 3.93 41.67 29.57
CA GLU A 248 4.30 41.38 30.96
C GLU A 248 5.54 40.47 31.05
N MET A 249 5.55 39.37 30.28
CA MET A 249 6.69 38.46 30.20
C MET A 249 7.97 39.16 29.72
N TYR A 250 7.86 40.10 28.78
CA TYR A 250 8.99 40.91 28.33
C TYR A 250 9.50 41.87 29.40
N ALA A 251 8.60 42.54 30.12
CA ALA A 251 8.95 43.43 31.22
C ALA A 251 9.64 42.65 32.35
N ASN A 252 9.11 41.47 32.69
CA ASN A 252 9.69 40.57 33.69
C ASN A 252 11.07 40.08 33.25
N ALA A 253 11.24 39.66 31.98
CA ALA A 253 12.53 39.21 31.45
C ALA A 253 13.63 40.28 31.46
N CYS A 254 13.27 41.57 31.51
CA CYS A 254 14.20 42.69 31.63
C CYS A 254 14.53 43.06 33.08
N THR A 255 13.81 42.50 34.05
CA THR A 255 13.93 42.83 35.47
C THR A 255 14.74 41.76 36.20
N PRO A 256 15.94 42.07 36.73
CA PRO A 256 16.76 41.09 37.43
C PRO A 256 16.04 40.47 38.63
N GLY A 257 16.06 39.14 38.73
CA GLY A 257 15.49 38.38 39.85
C GLY A 257 14.13 37.72 39.58
N THR A 258 13.46 38.08 38.48
CA THR A 258 12.25 37.38 38.00
C THR A 258 12.61 36.00 37.42
N GLU A 259 11.61 35.12 37.26
CA GLU A 259 11.83 33.80 36.66
C GLU A 259 12.15 33.91 35.15
N GLU A 260 11.46 34.80 34.44
CA GLU A 260 11.67 35.07 33.02
C GLU A 260 13.10 35.58 32.75
N TYR A 261 13.62 36.45 33.64
CA TYR A 261 15.00 36.92 33.56
C TYR A 261 15.99 35.75 33.73
N LYS A 262 15.76 34.87 34.72
CA LYS A 262 16.62 33.69 34.96
C LYS A 262 16.62 32.75 33.76
N ILE A 263 15.46 32.52 33.14
CA ILE A 263 15.32 31.69 31.94
C ILE A 263 16.14 32.29 30.79
N LEU A 264 15.95 33.59 30.51
CA LEU A 264 16.65 34.27 29.43
C LEU A 264 18.17 34.33 29.67
N GLU A 265 18.60 34.57 30.92
CA GLU A 265 20.00 34.58 31.32
C GLU A 265 20.64 33.19 31.18
N ALA A 266 19.93 32.12 31.56
CA ALA A 266 20.42 30.75 31.40
C ALA A 266 20.62 30.40 29.91
N ILE A 267 19.66 30.74 29.05
CA ILE A 267 19.78 30.56 27.60
C ILE A 267 20.99 31.33 27.06
N ASN A 268 21.14 32.61 27.42
CA ASN A 268 22.23 33.45 26.95
C ASN A 268 23.59 33.03 27.50
N THR A 269 23.63 32.45 28.71
CA THR A 269 24.85 31.89 29.29
C THR A 269 25.28 30.62 28.57
N ASN A 270 24.33 29.74 28.22
CA ASN A 270 24.62 28.58 27.38
C ASN A 270 25.13 28.99 25.99
N ILE A 271 24.54 30.03 25.39
CA ILE A 271 25.00 30.58 24.10
C ILE A 271 26.42 31.15 24.20
N ARG A 272 26.74 31.85 25.30
CA ARG A 272 28.11 32.35 25.56
C ARG A 272 29.09 31.18 25.68
N SER A 273 28.78 30.19 26.52
CA SER A 273 29.62 28.99 26.70
C SER A 273 29.83 28.22 25.40
N TYR A 274 28.78 28.05 24.59
CA TYR A 274 28.90 27.44 23.26
C TYR A 274 29.83 28.24 22.36
N ASN A 275 29.66 29.56 22.29
CA ASN A 275 30.46 30.43 21.43
C ASN A 275 31.94 30.49 21.83
N GLU A 276 32.24 30.34 23.12
CA GLU A 276 33.60 30.27 23.66
C GLU A 276 34.30 28.95 23.31
N ASN A 277 33.54 27.85 23.27
CA ASN A 277 34.06 26.49 23.04
C ASN A 277 33.85 25.96 21.60
N ARG A 278 33.35 26.79 20.69
CA ARG A 278 33.03 26.38 19.31
C ARG A 278 34.27 26.03 18.50
N LEU A 279 34.14 25.09 17.58
CA LEU A 279 35.18 24.78 16.59
C LEU A 279 35.30 25.90 15.54
N PRO A 280 36.45 26.05 14.85
CA PRO A 280 36.67 27.14 13.88
C PRO A 280 35.64 27.21 12.75
N ASN A 281 35.06 26.07 12.37
CA ASN A 281 34.09 25.97 11.27
C ASN A 281 32.63 26.05 11.74
N GLU A 282 32.38 26.20 13.05
CA GLU A 282 31.02 26.27 13.60
C GLU A 282 30.49 27.72 13.63
N PRO A 283 29.22 27.93 13.23
CA PRO A 283 28.62 29.26 13.23
C PRO A 283 28.45 29.80 14.65
N ARG A 284 28.63 31.12 14.79
CA ARG A 284 28.40 31.79 16.08
C ARG A 284 26.91 31.92 16.32
N ARG A 285 26.46 31.61 17.54
CA ARG A 285 25.07 31.81 17.96
C ARG A 285 24.88 33.23 18.51
N MET A 286 23.79 33.89 18.16
CA MET A 286 23.46 35.21 18.72
C MET A 286 22.74 35.05 20.07
N PRO A 287 22.98 35.95 21.04
CA PRO A 287 22.16 36.03 22.24
C PRO A 287 20.68 36.22 21.88
N GLN A 288 19.83 35.51 22.60
CA GLN A 288 18.38 35.60 22.48
C GLN A 288 17.87 36.86 23.17
N ARG A 289 16.83 37.46 22.58
CA ARG A 289 16.10 38.60 23.14
C ARG A 289 14.79 38.11 23.79
N PRO A 290 14.22 38.84 24.76
CA PRO A 290 12.92 38.49 25.35
C PRO A 290 11.86 38.24 24.27
N GLU A 291 11.83 39.09 23.25
CA GLU A 291 10.92 39.04 22.10
C GLU A 291 10.95 37.74 21.31
N TRP A 292 12.05 36.99 21.39
CA TRP A 292 12.24 35.74 20.65
C TRP A 292 11.96 34.52 21.51
N VAL A 293 12.19 34.62 22.82
CA VAL A 293 12.02 33.53 23.77
C VAL A 293 10.57 33.41 24.22
N PHE A 294 9.91 34.53 24.50
CA PHE A 294 8.54 34.57 25.01
C PHE A 294 7.53 34.96 23.92
N LYS A 295 7.80 34.55 22.68
CA LYS A 295 6.89 34.83 21.57
C LYS A 295 5.70 33.89 21.62
N GLU A 296 4.51 34.45 21.76
CA GLU A 296 3.26 33.71 21.54
C GLU A 296 2.76 33.89 20.10
N GLU A 297 2.16 32.82 19.55
CA GLU A 297 1.48 32.89 18.26
C GLU A 297 0.09 33.51 18.44
N ARG A 298 -0.21 34.50 17.59
CA ARG A 298 -1.52 35.13 17.53
C ARG A 298 -2.38 34.39 16.51
N GLY A 299 -3.65 34.22 16.84
CA GLY A 299 -4.60 33.60 15.93
C GLY A 299 -4.97 34.59 14.82
N GLU A 300 -4.81 34.18 13.57
CA GLU A 300 -5.41 34.86 12.43
C GLU A 300 -6.58 34.03 11.93
N ARG A 301 -7.69 34.69 11.59
CA ARG A 301 -8.79 34.00 10.90
C ARG A 301 -8.29 33.53 9.54
N SER A 302 -8.53 32.26 9.22
CA SER A 302 -8.16 31.72 7.92
C SER A 302 -8.89 32.48 6.81
N LYS A 303 -8.17 32.84 5.73
CA LYS A 303 -8.78 33.48 4.54
C LYS A 303 -9.62 32.51 3.72
N GLY A 304 -9.60 31.22 4.07
CA GLY A 304 -10.44 30.20 3.46
C GLY A 304 -11.85 30.34 4.01
N GLY A 305 -12.69 31.12 3.32
CA GLY A 305 -14.12 31.12 3.58
C GLY A 305 -14.66 29.69 3.50
N GLY A 306 -15.33 29.25 4.56
CA GLY A 306 -16.11 28.03 4.51
C GLY A 306 -17.16 28.11 3.42
N ILE A 307 -17.06 27.15 2.49
CA ILE A 307 -17.97 26.72 1.42
C ILE A 307 -18.21 27.75 0.30
N ASP A 308 -17.48 27.55 -0.80
CA ASP A 308 -18.06 27.45 -2.15
C ASP A 308 -18.57 26.01 -2.37
#